data_AF-A0A7V6A2R1-F1
#
_entry.id   AF-A0A7V6A2R1-F1
#
_cell.length_a   1.000
_cell.length_b   1.000
_cell.length_c   1.000
_cell.angle_alpha   90.00
_cell.angle_beta   90.00
_cell.angle_gamma   90.00
#
_symmetry.space_group_name_H-M   'P 1'
#
loop_
_entity.id
_entity.type
_entity.pdbx_description
1 polymer ?
#
loop_
_entity_poly.entity_id
_entity_poly.type
_entity_poly.pdbx_seq_one_letter_code
_entity_poly.pdbx_strand_id
1 'polypeptide(L)'
;MQLNASGTVATMDSSLMNPLSPKPASREKSLFQQILTEVNNQQNQADSQVQRSLLGEGDLHEATIALEKADLSLRLLVQVRNKLVSAYEELSRMPM
;
A
#
# COMPACT_ATOMS: atom_id res chain seq x y z
N MET A 1 16.47 -68.54 -3.01
CA MET A 1 17.91 -68.33 -3.27
C MET A 1 18.04 -67.69 -4.65
N GLN A 2 18.80 -66.58 -4.74
CA GLN A 2 18.94 -65.55 -5.81
C GLN A 2 18.30 -64.23 -5.34
N LEU A 3 18.97 -63.32 -4.62
CA LEU A 3 20.15 -62.47 -4.90
C LEU A 3 19.93 -61.46 -6.05
N ASN A 4 19.51 -60.25 -5.71
CA ASN A 4 19.57 -59.07 -6.57
C ASN A 4 20.37 -57.93 -5.90
N ALA A 5 21.55 -57.72 -6.47
CA ALA A 5 22.26 -56.47 -6.70
C ALA A 5 22.21 -55.37 -5.62
N SER A 6 23.35 -55.21 -4.94
CA SER A 6 23.80 -53.97 -4.34
C SER A 6 23.89 -52.86 -5.40
N GLY A 7 23.37 -51.68 -5.06
CA GLY A 7 23.34 -50.50 -5.91
C GLY A 7 23.04 -49.25 -5.09
N THR A 8 24.00 -48.87 -4.26
CA THR A 8 24.06 -47.61 -3.52
C THR A 8 23.96 -46.40 -4.45
N VAL A 9 22.83 -45.69 -4.45
CA VAL A 9 22.80 -44.23 -4.68
C VAL A 9 21.74 -43.64 -3.76
N ALA A 10 22.22 -42.94 -2.73
CA ALA A 10 21.44 -41.95 -2.02
C ALA A 10 21.24 -40.73 -2.94
N THR A 11 19.99 -40.36 -3.22
CA THR A 11 19.57 -38.97 -3.50
C THR A 11 18.07 -38.87 -3.20
N MET A 12 17.73 -38.34 -2.03
CA MET A 12 17.19 -36.98 -1.88
C MET A 12 15.66 -36.93 -2.06
N ASP A 13 15.00 -37.15 -0.93
CA ASP A 13 13.71 -36.60 -0.53
C ASP A 13 13.36 -35.33 -1.32
N SER A 14 12.40 -35.47 -2.24
CA SER A 14 11.94 -34.38 -3.12
C SER A 14 10.87 -33.53 -2.45
N SER A 15 10.85 -33.47 -1.11
CA SER A 15 9.82 -32.79 -0.32
C SER A 15 10.16 -31.32 -0.03
N LEU A 16 11.26 -30.78 -0.59
CA LEU A 16 11.78 -29.46 -0.21
C LEU A 16 11.71 -28.40 -1.33
N MET A 17 10.58 -28.27 -2.01
CA MET A 17 10.32 -27.08 -2.82
C MET A 17 8.96 -26.45 -2.49
N ASN A 18 8.83 -25.96 -1.25
CA ASN A 18 7.96 -24.83 -1.00
C ASN A 18 8.82 -23.55 -1.09
N PRO A 19 8.79 -22.80 -2.20
CA PRO A 19 9.38 -21.49 -2.21
C PRO A 19 8.55 -20.60 -1.28
N LEU A 20 9.03 -20.47 -0.04
CA LEU A 20 8.72 -19.35 0.84
C LEU A 20 9.11 -18.09 0.07
N SER A 21 8.16 -17.55 -0.70
CA SER A 21 8.29 -16.27 -1.35
C SER A 21 8.21 -15.20 -0.26
N PRO A 22 9.28 -14.45 0.03
CA PRO A 22 9.17 -13.29 0.89
C PRO A 22 8.47 -12.22 0.06
N LYS A 23 7.18 -11.99 0.32
CA LYS A 23 6.45 -10.87 -0.27
C LYS A 23 6.26 -9.75 0.75
N PRO A 24 7.24 -8.85 0.96
CA PRO A 24 7.00 -7.61 1.68
C PRO A 24 6.29 -6.55 0.81
N ALA A 25 6.30 -6.67 -0.53
CA ALA A 25 5.76 -5.63 -1.41
C ALA A 25 4.21 -5.55 -1.52
N SER A 26 3.46 -6.59 -1.09
CA SER A 26 1.98 -6.52 -1.09
C SER A 26 1.42 -5.72 0.06
N ARG A 27 2.12 -5.65 1.19
CA ARG A 27 1.59 -5.00 2.39
C ARG A 27 1.54 -3.49 2.21
N GLU A 28 2.60 -2.88 1.66
CA GLU A 28 2.62 -1.44 1.37
C GLU A 28 1.66 -1.01 0.26
N LYS A 29 1.58 -1.78 -0.85
CA LYS A 29 0.58 -1.54 -1.89
C LYS A 29 -0.85 -1.66 -1.35
N SER A 30 -1.08 -2.57 -0.40
CA SER A 30 -2.38 -2.71 0.26
C SER A 30 -2.68 -1.57 1.21
N LEU A 31 -1.69 -1.05 1.94
CA LEU A 31 -1.86 0.10 2.84
C LEU A 31 -2.14 1.37 2.04
N PHE A 32 -1.41 1.60 0.95
CA PHE A 32 -1.67 2.72 0.06
C PHE A 32 -3.08 2.65 -0.53
N GLN A 33 -3.52 1.48 -1.02
CA GLN A 33 -4.88 1.31 -1.52
C GLN A 33 -5.95 1.50 -0.44
N GLN A 34 -5.70 1.06 0.78
CA GLN A 34 -6.60 1.26 1.91
C GLN A 34 -6.74 2.75 2.26
N ILE A 35 -5.61 3.47 2.37
CA ILE A 35 -5.60 4.91 2.62
C ILE A 35 -6.30 5.66 1.47
N LEU A 36 -6.07 5.27 0.22
CA LEU A 36 -6.74 5.88 -0.94
C LEU A 36 -8.27 5.71 -0.86
N THR A 37 -8.71 4.51 -0.47
CA THR A 37 -10.14 4.17 -0.33
C THR A 37 -10.76 4.93 0.84
N GLU A 38 -10.04 5.05 1.95
CA GLU A 38 -10.48 5.79 3.13
C GLU A 38 -10.64 7.28 2.82
N VAL A 39 -9.65 7.88 2.16
CA VAL A 39 -9.70 9.29 1.73
C VAL A 39 -10.85 9.53 0.76
N ASN A 40 -11.08 8.63 -0.20
CA ASN A 40 -12.21 8.73 -1.11
C ASN A 40 -13.56 8.69 -0.38
N ASN A 41 -13.68 7.83 0.63
CA ASN A 41 -14.89 7.71 1.44
C ASN A 41 -15.10 8.95 2.32
N GLN A 42 -14.04 9.47 2.93
CA GLN A 42 -14.07 10.72 3.70
C GLN A 42 -14.45 11.92 2.82
N GLN A 43 -13.94 11.99 1.58
CA GLN A 43 -14.28 13.03 0.61
C GLN A 43 -15.77 13.00 0.26
N ASN A 44 -16.33 11.81 -0.05
CA ASN A 44 -17.75 11.66 -0.37
C ASN A 44 -18.65 12.01 0.84
N GLN A 45 -18.25 11.64 2.06
CA GLN A 45 -18.97 12.04 3.26
C GLN A 45 -18.91 13.55 3.49
N ALA A 46 -17.73 14.16 3.32
CA ALA A 46 -17.56 15.60 3.43
C ALA A 46 -18.41 16.35 2.40
N ASP A 47 -18.44 15.93 1.13
CA ASP A 47 -19.30 16.54 0.11
C ASP A 47 -20.78 16.47 0.49
N SER A 48 -21.23 15.33 1.04
CA SER A 48 -22.60 15.17 1.51
C SER A 48 -22.92 16.08 2.70
N GLN A 49 -21.96 16.29 3.61
CA GLN A 49 -22.14 17.18 4.75
C GLN A 49 -22.04 18.65 4.36
N VAL A 50 -21.17 19.01 3.43
CA VAL A 50 -21.07 20.36 2.87
C VAL A 50 -22.36 20.73 2.14
N GLN A 51 -22.93 19.81 1.35
CA GLN A 51 -24.25 20.04 0.74
C GLN A 51 -25.35 20.28 1.79
N ARG A 52 -25.36 19.51 2.89
CA ARG A 52 -26.30 19.73 4.02
C ARG A 52 -26.04 21.03 4.76
N SER A 53 -24.78 21.42 4.88
CA SER A 53 -24.33 22.65 5.54
C SER A 53 -24.71 23.89 4.73
N LEU A 54 -24.55 23.86 3.40
CA LEU A 54 -24.97 24.90 2.45
C LEU A 54 -26.50 25.06 2.37
N LEU A 55 -27.27 24.03 2.75
CA LEU A 55 -28.72 24.08 2.92
C LEU A 55 -29.15 24.76 4.24
N GLY A 56 -28.19 25.21 5.05
CA GLY A 56 -28.43 25.98 6.28
C GLY A 56 -28.30 25.19 7.59
N GLU A 57 -27.79 23.95 7.56
CA GLU A 57 -27.69 23.07 8.73
C GLU A 57 -26.27 22.91 9.34
N GLY A 58 -25.25 23.64 8.86
CA GLY A 58 -23.88 23.44 9.33
C GLY A 58 -23.02 24.69 9.42
N ASP A 59 -22.00 24.61 10.27
CA ASP A 59 -21.15 25.74 10.64
C ASP A 59 -20.13 26.02 9.53
N LEU A 60 -20.30 27.16 8.84
CA LEU A 60 -19.40 27.63 7.79
C LEU A 60 -17.93 27.70 8.25
N HIS A 61 -17.72 27.94 9.55
CA HIS A 61 -16.38 27.97 10.14
C HIS A 61 -15.71 26.59 10.10
N GLU A 62 -16.46 25.54 10.46
CA GLU A 62 -15.97 24.16 10.45
C GLU A 62 -15.71 23.66 9.02
N ALA A 63 -16.56 24.04 8.06
CA ALA A 63 -16.33 23.76 6.64
C ALA A 63 -15.05 24.42 6.10
N THR A 64 -14.78 25.67 6.50
CA THR A 64 -13.56 26.39 6.08
C THR A 64 -12.30 25.78 6.69
N ILE A 65 -12.35 25.38 7.98
CA ILE A 65 -11.24 24.67 8.64
C ILE A 65 -10.97 23.32 7.97
N ALA A 66 -12.03 22.58 7.62
CA ALA A 66 -11.90 21.30 6.94
C ALA A 66 -11.22 21.47 5.56
N LEU A 67 -11.57 22.53 4.82
CA LEU A 67 -10.93 22.86 3.54
C LEU A 67 -9.45 23.19 3.70
N GLU A 68 -9.06 24.01 4.69
CA GLU A 68 -7.65 24.33 4.96
C GLU A 68 -6.84 23.08 5.34
N LYS A 69 -7.42 22.21 6.17
CA LYS A 69 -6.78 20.95 6.56
C LYS A 69 -6.59 20.01 5.36
N ALA A 70 -7.57 19.98 4.45
CA ALA A 70 -7.50 19.19 3.23
C ALA A 70 -6.39 19.71 2.29
N ASP A 71 -6.30 21.03 2.08
CA ASP A 71 -5.24 21.64 1.27
C ASP A 71 -3.84 21.36 1.83
N LEU A 72 -3.66 21.52 3.15
CA LEU A 72 -2.39 21.22 3.81
C LEU A 72 -2.01 19.73 3.66
N SER A 73 -2.98 18.85 3.85
CA SER A 73 -2.78 17.40 3.74
C SER A 73 -2.45 16.98 2.30
N LEU A 74 -3.06 17.63 1.31
CA LEU A 74 -2.76 17.41 -0.11
C LEU A 74 -1.33 17.85 -0.45
N ARG A 75 -0.91 19.03 0.02
CA ARG A 75 0.47 19.51 -0.17
C ARG A 75 1.49 18.54 0.42
N LEU A 76 1.22 18.06 1.63
CA LEU A 76 2.07 17.07 2.28
C LEU A 76 2.13 15.76 1.49
N LEU A 77 0.99 15.27 0.99
CA LEU A 77 0.93 14.06 0.18
C LEU A 77 1.76 14.16 -1.10
N VAL A 78 1.72 15.31 -1.78
CA VAL A 78 2.54 15.56 -2.98
C VAL A 78 4.04 15.49 -2.64
N GLN A 79 4.46 16.07 -1.51
CA GLN A 79 5.85 16.00 -1.06
C GLN A 79 6.27 14.56 -0.74
N VAL A 80 5.41 13.81 -0.06
CA VAL A 80 5.65 12.38 0.24
C VAL A 80 5.73 11.57 -1.05
N ARG A 81 4.80 11.76 -1.99
CA ARG A 81 4.82 11.12 -3.32
C ARG A 81 6.13 11.39 -4.03
N ASN A 82 6.58 12.64 -4.05
CA ASN A 82 7.84 13.01 -4.71
C ASN A 82 9.03 12.34 -4.03
N LYS A 83 9.06 12.30 -2.69
CA LYS A 83 10.12 11.61 -1.93
C LYS A 83 10.15 10.11 -2.21
N LEU A 84 9.00 9.45 -2.28
CA LEU A 84 8.89 8.03 -2.58
C LEU A 84 9.33 7.71 -4.02
N VAL A 85 8.96 8.54 -4.99
CA VAL A 85 9.43 8.42 -6.37
C VAL A 85 10.95 8.58 -6.44
N SER A 86 11.50 9.62 -5.81
CA SER A 86 12.95 9.83 -5.76
C SER A 86 13.69 8.68 -5.06
N ALA A 87 13.14 8.13 -3.98
CA ALA A 87 13.74 6.99 -3.27
C ALA A 87 13.74 5.71 -4.14
N TYR A 88 12.68 5.49 -4.92
CA TYR A 88 12.64 4.40 -5.89
C TYR A 88 13.64 4.61 -7.04
N GLU A 89 13.70 5.82 -7.58
CA GLU A 89 14.66 6.16 -8.63
C GLU A 89 16.11 6.03 -8.14
N GLU A 90 16.41 6.41 -6.90
CA GLU A 90 17.73 6.25 -6.28
C GLU A 90 18.09 4.76 -6.12
N LEU A 91 17.16 3.95 -5.60
CA LEU A 91 17.35 2.50 -5.48
C LEU A 91 17.53 1.82 -6.85
N SER A 92 16.88 2.34 -7.89
CA SER A 92 17.04 1.86 -9.27
C SER A 92 18.32 2.36 -9.93
N ARG A 93 18.85 3.50 -9.48
CA ARG A 93 20.06 4.12 -10.05
C ARG A 93 21.34 3.68 -9.39
N MET A 94 21.31 2.96 -8.26
CA MET A 94 22.47 2.22 -7.78
C MET A 94 22.77 1.09 -8.77
N PRO A 95 23.76 1.24 -9.66
CA PRO A 95 24.25 0.12 -10.44
C PRO A 95 25.09 -0.71 -9.46
N MET A 96 24.84 -2.01 -9.39
CA MET A 96 25.84 -2.91 -8.85
C MET A 96 27.09 -2.88 -9.74
#